data_AF-K3WXY8-F1
#
_entry.id   AF-K3WXY8-F1
#
_cell.length_a   1.000
_cell.length_b   1.000
_cell.length_c   1.000
_cell.angle_alpha   90.00
_cell.angle_beta   90.00
_cell.angle_gamma   90.00
#
_symmetry.space_group_name_H-M   'P 1'
#
loop_
_entity.id
_entity.type
_entity.pdbx_description
1 polymer ?
#
loop_
_entity_poly.entity_id
_entity_poly.type
_entity_poly.pdbx_seq_one_letter_code
_entity_poly.pdbx_strand_id
1 'polypeptide(L)'
;MKAAQDGEGGAAAVVKRRRPRRLAPVTLDEKRARQRAYVKKSYYRQLDAVHELKKQVCLLEAEYARVIGRQSGSTSHLPRSISLSEDNKDDEKVHALVDVYARLTLQKEELRKENEALKVTALIHAKFERIVMLALDAEMKPLPPDPEMPILIKPYTLEECQRIVITTYNEILTFQTGYACRESTGANVLGWRDERRVLENNQFQFSVRKIFYGRTAAELSLTGWHVTSTPKFRNVYTESIDVTFHVLQQVDADNVVMYRVLHSLDGLYVNKTLFLTTRLRTETGYIVLFRSLDPEGRIMEPKSLATEPEVEADVGCTDSKKQHRWLNLYSWVIFDEVGENGEHCFFDFNGILPNQSGEWMLEMLLVAMRWENIIS
;
A
#
# COMPACT_ATOMS: atom_id res chain seq x y z
N MET A 1 -24.93 25.42 90.23
CA MET A 1 -26.37 25.71 90.04
C MET A 1 -26.48 26.79 88.97
N LYS A 2 -27.16 26.47 87.86
CA LYS A 2 -27.71 27.32 86.77
C LYS A 2 -26.86 28.39 86.04
N ALA A 3 -27.09 28.39 84.74
CA ALA A 3 -26.54 29.19 83.65
C ALA A 3 -27.33 30.48 83.34
N ALA A 4 -26.73 31.34 82.50
CA ALA A 4 -27.27 32.05 81.31
C ALA A 4 -26.60 33.45 81.17
N GLN A 5 -25.79 33.67 80.12
CA GLN A 5 -26.08 34.47 78.88
C GLN A 5 -26.19 35.99 79.13
N ASP A 6 -25.71 36.93 78.31
CA ASP A 6 -25.07 36.97 76.99
C ASP A 6 -24.52 38.40 76.82
N GLY A 7 -23.69 38.64 75.80
CA GLY A 7 -23.71 39.95 75.11
C GLY A 7 -22.38 40.64 74.84
N GLU A 8 -21.98 40.56 73.56
CA GLU A 8 -21.34 41.59 72.74
C GLU A 8 -19.94 42.15 73.12
N GLY A 9 -19.01 41.96 72.18
CA GLY A 9 -17.77 42.73 72.10
C GLY A 9 -17.32 42.86 70.64
N GLY A 10 -17.68 43.97 70.01
CA GLY A 10 -17.09 44.41 68.74
C GLY A 10 -15.84 45.26 68.98
N ALA A 11 -14.77 45.03 68.22
CA ALA A 11 -13.69 46.00 68.04
C ALA A 11 -12.84 45.76 66.78
N ALA A 12 -12.77 46.81 65.95
CA ALA A 12 -11.68 47.23 65.07
C ALA A 12 -11.16 46.28 63.96
N ALA A 13 -11.59 46.56 62.73
CA ALA A 13 -11.08 45.96 61.50
C ALA A 13 -9.70 46.50 61.10
N VAL A 14 -8.66 45.69 61.26
CA VAL A 14 -7.32 45.92 60.70
C VAL A 14 -7.27 45.41 59.26
N VAL A 15 -6.98 46.30 58.32
CA VAL A 15 -6.80 46.01 56.89
C VAL A 15 -5.59 45.09 56.67
N LYS A 16 -5.85 43.79 56.49
CA LYS A 16 -4.84 42.82 56.05
C LYS A 16 -4.68 42.90 54.53
N ARG A 17 -3.54 43.43 54.09
CA ARG A 17 -3.05 43.34 52.69
C ARG A 17 -3.14 41.88 52.22
N ARG A 18 -4.07 41.59 51.30
CA ARG A 18 -4.19 40.27 50.66
C ARG A 18 -2.94 40.04 49.82
N ARG A 19 -2.14 39.04 50.22
CA ARG A 19 -1.04 38.47 49.42
C ARG A 19 -1.59 38.03 48.05
N PRO A 20 -0.82 38.16 46.95
CA PRO A 20 -1.26 37.71 45.65
C PRO A 20 -1.57 36.21 45.72
N ARG A 21 -2.79 35.85 45.33
CA ARG A 21 -3.21 34.45 45.18
C ARG A 21 -2.26 33.84 44.16
N ARG A 22 -1.32 33.00 44.63
CA ARG A 22 -0.49 32.18 43.74
C ARG A 22 -1.45 31.29 42.95
N LEU A 23 -1.67 31.63 41.69
CA LEU A 23 -2.40 30.78 40.75
C LEU A 23 -1.67 29.43 40.71
N ALA A 24 -2.40 28.36 40.99
CA ALA A 24 -1.88 27.01 40.86
C ALA A 24 -1.27 26.83 39.45
N PRO A 25 -0.15 26.12 39.31
CA PRO A 25 0.46 25.90 38.01
C PRO A 25 -0.53 25.18 37.08
N VAL A 26 -0.87 25.86 35.98
CA VAL A 26 -1.79 25.38 34.95
C VAL A 26 -1.36 23.97 34.54
N THR A 27 -2.25 23.00 34.74
CA THR A 27 -1.94 21.59 34.48
C THR A 27 -1.66 21.37 32.99
N LEU A 28 -0.90 20.33 32.67
CA LEU A 28 -0.50 20.05 31.28
C LEU A 28 -1.75 19.81 30.39
N ASP A 29 -2.81 19.28 30.98
CA ASP A 29 -4.10 19.09 30.33
C ASP A 29 -4.88 20.40 30.13
N GLU A 30 -4.79 21.36 31.04
CA GLU A 30 -5.35 22.70 30.84
C GLU A 30 -4.62 23.45 29.71
N LYS A 31 -3.29 23.30 29.60
CA LYS A 31 -2.52 23.87 28.48
C LYS A 31 -2.94 23.25 27.14
N ARG A 32 -3.09 21.92 27.10
CA ARG A 32 -3.58 21.21 25.90
C ARG A 32 -5.02 21.60 25.55
N ALA A 33 -5.89 21.77 26.54
CA ALA A 33 -7.27 22.21 26.32
C ALA A 33 -7.34 23.64 25.76
N ARG A 34 -6.52 24.56 26.26
CA ARG A 34 -6.41 25.93 25.73
C ARG A 34 -5.85 25.95 24.31
N GLN A 35 -4.85 25.13 24.01
CA GLN A 35 -4.30 25.01 22.66
C GLN A 35 -5.36 24.48 21.69
N ARG A 36 -6.11 23.44 22.07
CA ARG A 36 -7.23 22.92 21.26
C ARG A 36 -8.29 23.98 21.00
N ALA A 37 -8.66 24.75 22.01
CA ALA A 37 -9.63 25.85 21.87
C ALA A 37 -9.11 26.98 20.96
N TYR A 38 -7.83 27.33 21.07
CA TYR A 38 -7.19 28.34 20.23
C TYR A 38 -7.16 27.91 18.76
N VAL A 39 -6.70 26.68 18.48
CA VAL A 39 -6.67 26.12 17.12
C VAL A 39 -8.08 26.05 16.54
N LYS A 40 -9.06 25.57 17.32
CA LYS A 40 -10.47 25.54 16.90
C LYS A 40 -10.99 26.95 16.55
N LYS A 41 -10.70 27.95 17.38
CA LYS A 41 -11.11 29.35 17.14
C LYS A 41 -10.42 29.95 15.91
N SER A 42 -9.15 29.62 15.68
CA SER A 42 -8.40 30.05 14.49
C SER A 42 -8.97 29.42 13.21
N TYR A 43 -9.29 28.12 13.26
CA TYR A 43 -9.90 27.39 12.14
C TYR A 43 -11.24 28.01 11.73
N TYR A 44 -12.14 28.27 12.69
CA TYR A 44 -13.44 28.88 12.36
C TYR A 44 -13.30 30.31 11.84
N ARG A 45 -12.33 31.10 12.33
CA ARG A 45 -12.06 32.44 11.76
C ARG A 45 -11.59 32.38 10.30
N GLN A 46 -10.73 31.41 9.97
CA GLN A 46 -10.31 31.21 8.58
C GLN A 46 -11.46 30.73 7.71
N LEU A 47 -12.31 29.85 8.23
CA LEU A 47 -13.50 29.37 7.53
C LEU A 47 -14.49 30.53 7.25
N ASP A 48 -14.74 31.37 8.24
CA ASP A 48 -15.61 32.55 8.11
C ASP A 48 -15.03 33.55 7.09
N ALA A 49 -13.71 33.77 7.10
CA ALA A 49 -13.04 34.63 6.11
C ALA A 49 -13.16 34.07 4.69
N VAL A 50 -13.03 32.75 4.52
CA VAL A 50 -13.20 32.09 3.21
C VAL A 50 -14.66 32.18 2.73
N HIS A 51 -15.63 32.03 3.63
CA HIS A 51 -17.04 32.20 3.29
C HIS A 51 -17.36 33.64 2.87
N GLU A 52 -16.81 34.63 3.57
CA GLU A 52 -16.99 36.03 3.20
C GLU A 52 -16.36 36.36 1.85
N LEU A 53 -15.14 35.86 1.57
CA LEU A 53 -14.50 36.02 0.27
C LEU A 53 -15.32 35.37 -0.86
N LYS A 54 -15.87 34.18 -0.64
CA LYS A 54 -16.75 33.53 -1.63
C LYS A 54 -18.02 34.35 -1.88
N LYS A 55 -18.60 34.95 -0.84
CA LYS A 55 -19.76 35.83 -0.97
C LYS A 55 -19.41 37.09 -1.76
N GLN A 56 -18.25 37.70 -1.52
CA GLN A 56 -17.77 38.86 -2.27
C GLN A 56 -17.53 38.54 -3.75
N VAL A 57 -16.94 37.38 -4.05
CA VAL A 57 -16.77 36.91 -5.44
C VAL A 57 -18.13 36.75 -6.11
N CYS A 58 -19.10 36.12 -5.45
CA CYS A 58 -20.45 35.96 -6.00
C CYS A 58 -21.16 37.31 -6.26
N LEU A 59 -20.99 38.28 -5.36
CA LEU A 59 -21.53 39.63 -5.54
C LEU A 59 -20.86 40.36 -6.72
N LEU A 60 -19.54 40.28 -6.83
CA LEU A 60 -18.78 40.85 -7.95
C LEU A 60 -19.20 40.20 -9.27
N GLU A 61 -19.31 38.87 -9.33
CA GLU A 61 -19.78 38.15 -10.51
C GLU A 61 -21.20 38.57 -10.92
N ALA A 62 -22.10 38.76 -9.97
CA ALA A 62 -23.45 39.27 -10.23
C ALA A 62 -23.46 40.73 -10.72
N GLU A 63 -22.60 41.58 -10.16
CA GLU A 63 -22.46 42.97 -10.58
C GLU A 63 -21.89 43.08 -12.01
N TYR A 64 -20.87 42.28 -12.33
CA TYR A 64 -20.32 42.19 -13.69
C TYR A 64 -21.34 41.65 -14.69
N ALA A 65 -22.11 40.61 -14.33
CA ALA A 65 -23.20 40.11 -15.18
C ALA A 65 -24.26 41.19 -15.45
N ARG A 66 -24.57 42.04 -14.47
CA ARG A 66 -25.50 43.17 -14.62
C ARG A 66 -24.95 44.26 -15.54
N VAL A 67 -23.65 44.58 -15.46
CA VAL A 67 -22.99 45.58 -16.33
C VAL A 67 -22.96 45.09 -17.78
N ILE A 68 -22.63 43.81 -18.00
CA ILE A 68 -22.66 43.19 -19.33
C ILE A 68 -24.11 43.19 -19.88
N GLY A 69 -25.10 42.83 -19.06
CA GLY A 69 -26.52 42.86 -19.47
C GLY A 69 -27.07 44.26 -19.80
N ARG A 70 -26.53 45.33 -19.19
CA ARG A 70 -26.90 46.72 -19.52
C ARG A 70 -26.30 47.20 -20.84
N GLN A 71 -25.10 46.74 -21.20
CA GLN A 71 -24.47 47.08 -22.48
C GLN A 71 -25.14 46.34 -23.65
N SER A 72 -25.60 45.11 -23.44
CA SER A 72 -26.36 44.36 -24.47
C SER A 72 -27.82 44.82 -24.64
N GLY A 73 -28.36 45.59 -23.70
CA GLY A 73 -29.77 46.06 -23.71
C GLY A 73 -29.98 47.48 -24.21
N SER A 74 -28.93 48.22 -24.57
CA SER A 74 -29.05 49.63 -25.03
C SER A 74 -29.24 49.78 -26.55
N THR A 75 -29.57 48.69 -27.24
CA THR A 75 -29.74 48.64 -28.70
C THR A 75 -31.21 48.48 -29.10
N SER A 76 -32.09 49.37 -28.64
CA SER A 76 -33.40 49.59 -29.31
C SER A 76 -34.04 50.93 -28.91
N HIS A 77 -33.98 51.91 -29.83
CA HIS A 77 -35.11 52.74 -30.33
C HIS A 77 -34.66 54.13 -30.89
N LEU A 78 -34.48 54.18 -32.23
CA LEU A 78 -34.98 55.19 -33.21
C LEU A 78 -34.57 56.70 -33.15
N PRO A 79 -34.68 57.46 -34.26
CA PRO A 79 -33.59 57.72 -35.20
C PRO A 79 -33.12 59.20 -35.17
N ARG A 80 -31.81 59.46 -35.33
CA ARG A 80 -31.37 60.78 -35.79
C ARG A 80 -30.03 60.74 -36.51
N SER A 81 -30.17 61.04 -37.80
CA SER A 81 -29.20 61.55 -38.77
C SER A 81 -27.87 62.13 -38.23
N ILE A 82 -26.81 61.77 -38.97
CA ILE A 82 -25.59 62.55 -39.27
C ILE A 82 -24.57 62.62 -38.13
N SER A 83 -23.47 61.85 -38.21
CA SER A 83 -22.16 62.28 -38.76
C SER A 83 -21.04 61.28 -38.38
N LEU A 84 -20.20 60.99 -39.37
CA LEU A 84 -18.76 60.65 -39.31
C LEU A 84 -18.14 60.25 -37.94
N SER A 85 -17.70 58.99 -37.80
CA SER A 85 -16.46 58.61 -37.07
C SER A 85 -16.19 57.10 -37.11
N GLU A 86 -14.93 56.75 -36.90
CA GLU A 86 -14.26 55.45 -37.09
C GLU A 86 -14.65 54.31 -36.11
N ASP A 87 -15.89 54.30 -35.59
CA ASP A 87 -16.27 53.49 -34.40
C ASP A 87 -16.62 52.01 -34.64
N ASN A 88 -16.82 51.56 -35.88
CA ASN A 88 -17.25 50.17 -36.15
C ASN A 88 -16.18 49.09 -35.82
N LYS A 89 -14.89 49.45 -35.77
CA LYS A 89 -13.82 48.49 -35.46
C LYS A 89 -13.69 48.19 -33.97
N ASP A 90 -14.10 49.11 -33.11
CA ASP A 90 -13.97 48.93 -31.67
C ASP A 90 -15.18 48.17 -31.10
N ASP A 91 -16.38 48.36 -31.65
CA ASP A 91 -17.54 47.52 -31.34
C ASP A 91 -17.33 46.05 -31.75
N GLU A 92 -16.70 45.80 -32.91
CA GLU A 92 -16.41 44.44 -33.38
C GLU A 92 -15.33 43.74 -32.53
N LYS A 93 -14.32 44.48 -32.06
CA LYS A 93 -13.32 43.98 -31.10
C LYS A 93 -13.92 43.73 -29.73
N VAL A 94 -14.83 44.58 -29.26
CA VAL A 94 -15.53 44.40 -27.98
C VAL A 94 -16.40 43.15 -28.03
N HIS A 95 -17.14 42.94 -29.12
CA HIS A 95 -17.91 41.71 -29.33
C HIS A 95 -17.03 40.46 -29.39
N ALA A 96 -15.91 40.50 -30.12
CA ALA A 96 -14.97 39.38 -30.17
C ALA A 96 -14.34 39.07 -28.78
N LEU A 97 -14.07 40.11 -27.98
CA LEU A 97 -13.54 39.94 -26.63
C LEU A 97 -14.58 39.33 -25.69
N VAL A 98 -15.85 39.72 -25.82
CA VAL A 98 -16.98 39.14 -25.06
C VAL A 98 -17.16 37.66 -25.39
N ASP A 99 -17.07 37.27 -26.66
CA ASP A 99 -17.18 35.86 -27.08
C ASP A 99 -16.02 35.01 -26.55
N VAL A 100 -14.79 35.55 -26.58
CA VAL A 100 -13.62 34.89 -25.99
C VAL A 100 -13.77 34.76 -24.48
N TYR A 101 -14.26 35.80 -23.80
CA TYR A 101 -14.47 35.77 -22.35
C TYR A 101 -15.58 34.79 -21.94
N ALA A 102 -16.67 34.71 -22.71
CA ALA A 102 -17.73 33.73 -22.50
C ALA A 102 -17.20 32.30 -22.65
N ARG A 103 -16.39 32.05 -23.69
CA ARG A 103 -15.77 30.74 -23.92
C ARG A 103 -14.80 30.36 -22.80
N LEU A 104 -13.95 31.29 -22.36
CA LEU A 104 -13.02 31.09 -21.24
C LEU A 104 -13.77 30.83 -19.92
N THR A 105 -14.90 31.51 -19.71
CA THR A 105 -15.71 31.31 -18.50
C THR A 105 -16.35 29.92 -18.48
N LEU A 106 -16.87 29.44 -19.62
CA LEU A 106 -17.38 28.07 -19.75
C LEU A 106 -16.28 27.03 -19.49
N GLN A 107 -15.11 27.21 -20.12
CA GLN A 107 -13.98 26.30 -19.94
C GLN A 107 -13.44 26.31 -18.50
N LYS A 108 -13.39 27.48 -17.84
CA LYS A 108 -13.03 27.60 -16.43
C LYS A 108 -13.99 26.82 -15.54
N GLU A 109 -15.29 26.90 -15.80
CA GLU A 109 -16.29 26.19 -15.00
C GLU A 109 -16.26 24.68 -15.24
N GLU A 110 -16.00 24.23 -16.47
CA GLU A 110 -15.79 22.82 -16.78
C GLU A 110 -14.56 22.26 -16.06
N LEU A 111 -13.42 22.95 -16.16
CA LEU A 111 -12.20 22.57 -15.43
C LEU A 111 -12.39 22.61 -13.92
N ARG A 112 -13.20 23.54 -13.39
CA ARG A 112 -13.51 23.58 -11.96
C ARG A 112 -14.27 22.34 -11.52
N LYS A 113 -15.29 21.92 -12.28
CA LYS A 113 -16.06 20.71 -12.01
C LYS A 113 -15.18 19.46 -12.11
N GLU A 114 -14.35 19.37 -13.14
CA GLU A 114 -13.42 18.25 -13.30
C GLU A 114 -12.41 18.17 -12.14
N ASN A 115 -11.84 19.32 -11.74
CA ASN A 115 -10.90 19.38 -10.61
C ASN A 115 -11.58 19.03 -9.28
N GLU A 116 -12.83 19.46 -9.05
CA GLU A 116 -13.63 19.03 -7.90
C GLU A 116 -13.87 17.51 -7.91
N ALA A 117 -14.22 16.93 -9.05
CA ALA A 117 -14.40 15.48 -9.18
C ALA A 117 -13.08 14.72 -8.92
N LEU A 118 -11.96 15.18 -9.50
CA LEU A 118 -10.64 14.58 -9.30
C LEU A 118 -10.21 14.63 -7.83
N LYS A 119 -10.51 15.72 -7.11
CA LYS A 119 -10.24 15.82 -5.67
C LYS A 119 -11.03 14.79 -4.86
N VAL A 120 -12.29 14.56 -5.21
CA VAL A 120 -13.11 13.53 -4.54
C VAL A 120 -12.52 12.14 -4.80
N THR A 121 -12.19 11.82 -6.04
CA THR A 121 -11.55 10.55 -6.40
C THR A 121 -10.21 10.35 -5.69
N ALA A 122 -9.37 11.38 -5.65
CA ALA A 122 -8.09 11.35 -4.94
C ALA A 122 -8.26 11.11 -3.44
N LEU A 123 -9.30 11.70 -2.82
CA LEU A 123 -9.62 11.47 -1.41
C LEU A 123 -10.07 10.02 -1.17
N ILE A 124 -10.88 9.45 -2.07
CA ILE A 124 -11.32 8.05 -1.98
C ILE A 124 -10.11 7.12 -2.10
N HIS A 125 -9.22 7.37 -3.06
CA HIS A 125 -8.00 6.59 -3.27
C HIS A 125 -7.07 6.69 -2.05
N ALA A 126 -6.82 7.89 -1.52
CA ALA A 126 -6.00 8.10 -0.34
C ALA A 126 -6.59 7.41 0.92
N LYS A 127 -7.92 7.37 1.04
CA LYS A 127 -8.59 6.63 2.12
C LYS A 127 -8.40 5.13 1.96
N PHE A 128 -8.57 4.60 0.75
CA PHE A 128 -8.36 3.19 0.47
C PHE A 128 -6.90 2.78 0.71
N GLU A 129 -5.94 3.54 0.19
CA GLU A 129 -4.50 3.37 0.44
C GLU A 129 -4.19 3.33 1.93
N ARG A 130 -4.77 4.25 2.72
CA ARG A 130 -4.59 4.25 4.17
C ARG A 130 -5.17 3.01 4.85
N ILE A 131 -6.33 2.54 4.40
CA ILE A 131 -6.94 1.31 4.93
C ILE A 131 -6.05 0.10 4.62
N VAL A 132 -5.54 0.03 3.39
CA VAL A 132 -4.59 -1.02 2.98
C VAL A 132 -3.33 -0.94 3.83
N MET A 133 -2.68 0.22 3.96
CA MET A 133 -1.50 0.36 4.83
C MET A 133 -1.78 -0.02 6.28
N LEU A 134 -2.90 0.39 6.86
CA LEU A 134 -3.26 0.01 8.23
C LEU A 134 -3.47 -1.50 8.37
N ALA A 135 -4.02 -2.16 7.35
CA ALA A 135 -4.13 -3.62 7.32
C ALA A 135 -2.75 -4.30 7.19
N LEU A 136 -1.81 -3.67 6.50
CA LEU A 136 -0.42 -4.15 6.40
C LEU A 136 0.37 -3.94 7.71
N ASP A 137 0.14 -2.84 8.42
CA ASP A 137 0.89 -2.46 9.64
C ASP A 137 0.37 -3.12 10.93
N ALA A 138 -0.93 -3.45 11.01
CA ALA A 138 -1.55 -4.00 12.21
C ALA A 138 -1.10 -5.43 12.56
N GLU A 139 -0.29 -6.06 11.71
CA GLU A 139 0.05 -7.49 11.72
C GLU A 139 1.55 -7.76 11.93
N MET A 140 2.31 -6.83 12.52
CA MET A 140 3.72 -7.05 12.86
C MET A 140 3.89 -7.38 14.35
N LYS A 141 3.54 -8.61 14.77
CA LYS A 141 3.90 -9.12 16.11
C LYS A 141 5.20 -9.96 16.05
N PRO A 142 6.08 -9.88 17.06
CA PRO A 142 7.33 -10.64 17.04
C PRO A 142 7.12 -12.15 17.05
N LEU A 143 7.96 -12.84 16.27
CA LEU A 143 7.97 -14.29 16.08
C LEU A 143 8.05 -15.05 17.42
N PRO A 144 7.31 -16.16 17.59
CA PRO A 144 7.69 -17.19 18.55
C PRO A 144 9.05 -17.82 18.14
N PRO A 145 9.80 -18.40 19.10
CA PRO A 145 11.12 -18.98 18.83
C PRO A 145 11.06 -20.05 17.72
N ASP A 146 12.15 -20.14 16.93
CA ASP A 146 12.26 -21.09 15.83
C ASP A 146 11.92 -22.52 16.31
N PRO A 147 10.95 -23.21 15.67
CA PRO A 147 10.72 -24.62 15.93
C PRO A 147 11.96 -25.45 15.60
N GLU A 148 12.13 -26.59 16.27
CA GLU A 148 13.12 -27.60 15.90
C GLU A 148 13.08 -27.88 14.39
N MET A 149 14.26 -28.07 13.80
CA MET A 149 14.39 -28.30 12.36
C MET A 149 13.58 -29.54 11.96
N PRO A 150 12.54 -29.39 11.14
CA PRO A 150 11.50 -30.42 11.02
C PRO A 150 11.93 -31.63 10.18
N ILE A 151 12.97 -31.48 9.34
CA ILE A 151 13.47 -32.53 8.45
C ILE A 151 15.00 -32.45 8.30
N LEU A 152 15.63 -33.59 8.08
CA LEU A 152 17.02 -33.70 7.63
C LEU A 152 17.03 -34.06 6.14
N ILE A 153 17.96 -33.51 5.37
CA ILE A 153 18.09 -33.78 3.93
C ILE A 153 19.52 -34.19 3.59
N LYS A 154 19.67 -34.97 2.53
CA LYS A 154 20.96 -35.12 1.85
C LYS A 154 21.37 -33.75 1.27
N PRO A 155 22.55 -33.22 1.62
CA PRO A 155 22.99 -31.92 1.13
C PRO A 155 23.01 -31.84 -0.40
N TYR A 156 22.64 -30.68 -0.93
CA TYR A 156 22.81 -30.33 -2.33
C TYR A 156 24.22 -29.82 -2.57
N THR A 157 24.83 -30.20 -3.69
CA THR A 157 26.12 -29.63 -4.12
C THR A 157 25.91 -28.36 -4.95
N LEU A 158 26.98 -27.58 -5.09
CA LEU A 158 26.95 -26.38 -5.92
C LEU A 158 26.60 -26.71 -7.39
N GLU A 159 27.15 -27.79 -7.93
CA GLU A 159 26.90 -28.23 -9.31
C GLU A 159 25.43 -28.65 -9.51
N GLU A 160 24.82 -29.26 -8.50
CA GLU A 160 23.40 -29.61 -8.53
C GLU A 160 22.52 -28.35 -8.58
N CYS A 161 22.80 -27.37 -7.71
CA CYS A 161 22.12 -26.08 -7.71
C CYS A 161 22.30 -25.34 -9.04
N GLN A 162 23.52 -25.24 -9.56
CA GLN A 162 23.81 -24.57 -10.83
C GLN A 162 23.02 -25.18 -11.99
N ARG A 163 22.93 -26.51 -12.07
CA ARG A 163 22.14 -27.18 -13.11
C ARG A 163 20.65 -26.84 -13.01
N ILE A 164 20.09 -26.82 -11.80
CA ILE A 164 18.70 -26.43 -11.57
C ILE A 164 18.47 -24.98 -11.99
N VAL A 165 19.40 -24.09 -11.63
CA VAL A 165 19.34 -22.65 -11.96
C VAL A 165 19.38 -22.44 -13.47
N ILE A 166 20.32 -23.08 -14.20
CA ILE A 166 20.43 -22.96 -15.66
C ILE A 166 19.15 -23.44 -16.35
N THR A 167 18.63 -24.62 -15.96
CA THR A 167 17.37 -25.13 -16.53
C THR A 167 16.22 -24.16 -16.26
N THR A 168 16.07 -23.70 -15.01
CA THR A 168 14.99 -22.78 -14.61
C THR A 168 15.11 -21.43 -15.31
N TYR A 169 16.32 -20.90 -15.49
CA TYR A 169 16.56 -19.65 -16.20
C TYR A 169 16.12 -19.74 -17.67
N ASN A 170 16.45 -20.83 -18.36
CA ASN A 170 16.02 -21.05 -19.74
C ASN A 170 14.49 -21.18 -19.87
N GLU A 171 13.84 -21.83 -18.90
CA GLU A 171 12.37 -21.84 -18.81
C GLU A 171 11.81 -20.41 -18.67
N ILE A 172 12.39 -19.58 -17.80
CA ILE A 172 11.98 -18.19 -17.59
C ILE A 172 12.12 -17.36 -18.87
N LEU A 173 13.24 -17.49 -19.59
CA LEU A 173 13.43 -16.82 -20.88
C LEU A 173 12.33 -17.23 -21.88
N THR A 174 11.96 -18.50 -21.89
CA THR A 174 10.86 -19.00 -22.74
C THR A 174 9.53 -18.35 -22.33
N PHE A 175 9.25 -18.24 -21.03
CA PHE A 175 8.04 -17.57 -20.54
C PHE A 175 8.00 -16.08 -20.88
N GLN A 176 9.15 -15.40 -20.88
CA GLN A 176 9.24 -14.00 -21.29
C GLN A 176 8.86 -13.82 -22.77
N THR A 177 9.24 -14.73 -23.67
CA THR A 177 8.82 -14.60 -25.08
C THR A 177 7.28 -14.61 -25.28
N GLY A 178 6.53 -15.10 -24.29
CA GLY A 178 5.07 -15.12 -24.26
C GLY A 178 4.37 -13.85 -23.74
N TYR A 179 5.06 -12.70 -23.54
CA TYR A 179 4.42 -11.47 -23.04
C TYR A 179 3.21 -11.02 -23.89
N ALA A 180 3.20 -11.29 -25.20
CA ALA A 180 2.16 -10.82 -26.12
C ALA A 180 0.76 -11.42 -25.85
N CYS A 181 0.65 -12.52 -25.11
CA CYS A 181 -0.62 -13.18 -24.80
C CYS A 181 -1.01 -13.10 -23.33
N ARG A 182 -0.42 -12.15 -22.59
CA ARG A 182 -0.84 -11.85 -21.22
C ARG A 182 -2.06 -10.94 -21.22
N GLU A 183 -2.99 -11.24 -20.34
CA GLU A 183 -4.16 -10.43 -20.03
C GLU A 183 -3.91 -9.67 -18.74
N SER A 184 -4.53 -8.50 -18.59
CA SER A 184 -4.53 -7.72 -17.36
C SER A 184 -5.96 -7.44 -16.94
N THR A 185 -6.24 -7.37 -15.65
CA THR A 185 -7.53 -6.82 -15.18
C THR A 185 -7.61 -5.31 -15.37
N GLY A 186 -6.50 -4.64 -15.70
CA GLY A 186 -6.37 -3.19 -15.73
C GLY A 186 -6.21 -2.58 -14.34
N ALA A 187 -6.06 -3.40 -13.30
CA ALA A 187 -5.86 -2.90 -11.94
C ALA A 187 -4.50 -2.19 -11.84
N ASN A 188 -4.52 -1.01 -11.24
CA ASN A 188 -3.32 -0.27 -10.88
C ASN A 188 -3.46 0.23 -9.45
N VAL A 189 -2.77 -0.44 -8.52
CA VAL A 189 -2.83 -0.14 -7.09
C VAL A 189 -1.43 0.25 -6.64
N LEU A 190 -1.24 1.51 -6.23
CA LEU A 190 0.05 2.01 -5.74
C LEU A 190 1.21 1.79 -6.75
N GLY A 191 0.92 1.84 -8.05
CA GLY A 191 1.90 1.61 -9.12
C GLY A 191 2.10 0.14 -9.50
N TRP A 192 1.49 -0.79 -8.76
CA TRP A 192 1.48 -2.22 -9.10
C TRP A 192 0.45 -2.50 -10.19
N ARG A 193 0.87 -3.26 -11.20
CA ARG A 193 0.01 -3.74 -12.29
C ARG A 193 -0.01 -5.26 -12.31
N ASP A 194 -1.18 -5.83 -12.52
CA ASP A 194 -1.35 -7.27 -12.68
C ASP A 194 -1.31 -7.67 -14.16
N GLU A 195 -0.66 -8.80 -14.42
CA GLU A 195 -0.76 -9.53 -15.66
C GLU A 195 -0.91 -11.02 -15.38
N ARG A 196 -1.55 -11.71 -16.33
CA ARG A 196 -1.77 -13.13 -16.22
C ARG A 196 -1.89 -13.83 -17.55
N ARG A 197 -1.66 -15.14 -17.54
CA ARG A 197 -1.89 -16.00 -18.69
C ARG A 197 -2.28 -17.40 -18.22
N VAL A 198 -3.29 -17.98 -18.85
CA VAL A 198 -3.60 -19.41 -18.71
C VAL A 198 -2.68 -20.20 -19.63
N LEU A 199 -2.00 -21.20 -19.08
CA LEU A 199 -1.13 -22.13 -19.80
C LEU A 199 -1.94 -23.36 -20.26
N GLU A 200 -1.44 -24.06 -21.28
CA GLU A 200 -2.14 -25.19 -21.92
C GLU A 200 -2.46 -26.34 -20.95
N ASN A 201 -1.66 -26.51 -19.91
CA ASN A 201 -1.81 -27.54 -18.88
C ASN A 201 -2.76 -27.14 -17.73
N ASN A 202 -3.63 -26.14 -17.93
CA ASN A 202 -4.50 -25.59 -16.91
C ASN A 202 -3.73 -25.10 -15.67
N GLN A 203 -2.50 -24.62 -15.87
CA GLN A 203 -1.79 -23.79 -14.91
C GLN A 203 -1.97 -22.33 -15.28
N PHE A 204 -1.64 -21.47 -14.34
CA PHE A 204 -1.79 -20.05 -14.48
C PHE A 204 -0.47 -19.37 -14.17
N GLN A 205 0.03 -18.59 -15.12
CA GLN A 205 1.15 -17.71 -14.92
C GLN A 205 0.64 -16.34 -14.45
N PHE A 206 1.17 -15.86 -13.33
CA PHE A 206 0.91 -14.50 -12.86
C PHE A 206 2.16 -13.62 -12.99
N SER A 207 1.94 -12.32 -13.02
CA SER A 207 2.98 -11.30 -12.98
C SER A 207 2.44 -10.05 -12.29
N VAL A 208 3.18 -9.53 -11.33
CA VAL A 208 2.86 -8.32 -10.58
C VAL A 208 4.06 -7.38 -10.68
N ARG A 209 3.84 -6.23 -11.33
CA ARG A 209 4.94 -5.39 -11.84
C ARG A 209 4.86 -3.96 -11.34
N LYS A 210 6.03 -3.37 -11.10
CA LYS A 210 6.18 -1.97 -10.68
C LYS A 210 7.55 -1.43 -11.09
N ILE A 211 7.62 -0.12 -11.34
CA ILE A 211 8.89 0.59 -11.48
C ILE A 211 9.18 1.31 -10.17
N PHE A 212 10.34 1.05 -9.58
CA PHE A 212 10.86 1.75 -8.42
C PHE A 212 11.83 2.84 -8.88
N TYR A 213 11.35 4.08 -8.86
CA TYR A 213 12.14 5.24 -9.22
C TYR A 213 13.18 5.57 -8.13
N GLY A 214 14.40 5.87 -8.54
CA GLY A 214 15.52 6.25 -7.66
C GLY A 214 16.12 5.09 -6.84
N ARG A 215 15.71 3.84 -7.11
CA ARG A 215 16.27 2.63 -6.48
C ARG A 215 16.85 1.76 -7.58
N THR A 216 18.07 1.27 -7.39
CA THR A 216 18.75 0.45 -8.40
C THR A 216 18.35 -1.02 -8.31
N ALA A 217 18.45 -1.76 -9.40
CA ALA A 217 18.20 -3.21 -9.41
C ALA A 217 19.14 -3.98 -8.47
N ALA A 218 20.41 -3.56 -8.38
CA ALA A 218 21.37 -4.15 -7.46
C ALA A 218 20.93 -4.03 -6.00
N GLU A 219 20.47 -2.84 -5.60
CA GLU A 219 20.01 -2.56 -4.24
C GLU A 219 18.76 -3.37 -3.88
N LEU A 220 17.73 -3.34 -4.73
CA LEU A 220 16.48 -4.04 -4.46
C LEU A 220 16.67 -5.56 -4.51
N SER A 221 17.49 -6.09 -5.43
CA SER A 221 17.77 -7.53 -5.48
C SER A 221 18.50 -8.02 -4.24
N LEU A 222 19.47 -7.24 -3.72
CA LEU A 222 20.21 -7.60 -2.52
C LEU A 222 19.33 -7.53 -1.27
N THR A 223 18.53 -6.48 -1.15
CA THR A 223 17.60 -6.32 -0.03
C THR A 223 16.53 -7.41 -0.06
N GLY A 224 15.96 -7.69 -1.23
CA GLY A 224 15.02 -8.78 -1.44
C GLY A 224 15.62 -10.13 -1.06
N TRP A 225 16.85 -10.41 -1.49
CA TRP A 225 17.57 -11.62 -1.13
C TRP A 225 17.75 -11.80 0.38
N HIS A 226 18.14 -10.76 1.11
CA HIS A 226 18.30 -10.85 2.57
C HIS A 226 17.00 -11.16 3.31
N VAL A 227 15.85 -10.78 2.75
CA VAL A 227 14.53 -11.14 3.29
C VAL A 227 14.18 -12.58 2.93
N THR A 228 14.31 -12.94 1.66
CA THR A 228 13.77 -14.19 1.11
C THR A 228 14.64 -15.42 1.30
N SER A 229 15.94 -15.24 1.58
CA SER A 229 16.89 -16.33 1.89
C SER A 229 16.90 -16.76 3.36
N THR A 230 16.04 -16.17 4.20
CA THR A 230 15.98 -16.41 5.65
C THR A 230 14.55 -16.70 6.12
N PRO A 231 14.34 -17.18 7.36
CA PRO A 231 12.98 -17.37 7.91
C PRO A 231 12.13 -16.08 7.94
N LYS A 232 12.75 -14.90 7.81
CA LYS A 232 12.05 -13.61 7.66
C LYS A 232 11.18 -13.56 6.40
N PHE A 233 11.35 -14.49 5.46
CA PHE A 233 10.46 -14.63 4.32
C PHE A 233 8.99 -14.80 4.73
N ARG A 234 8.69 -15.31 5.94
CA ARG A 234 7.34 -15.32 6.49
C ARG A 234 6.67 -13.95 6.47
N ASN A 235 7.42 -12.87 6.64
CA ASN A 235 6.89 -11.51 6.79
C ASN A 235 6.23 -10.97 5.52
N VAL A 236 6.44 -11.58 4.35
CA VAL A 236 5.73 -11.19 3.12
C VAL A 236 4.30 -11.73 3.07
N TYR A 237 3.92 -12.60 4.01
CA TYR A 237 2.58 -13.17 4.13
C TYR A 237 1.80 -12.50 5.28
N THR A 238 0.47 -12.52 5.17
CA THR A 238 -0.47 -12.11 6.25
C THR A 238 -0.26 -12.97 7.50
N GLU A 239 -0.47 -12.44 8.70
CA GLU A 239 -0.45 -13.25 9.94
C GLU A 239 -1.48 -14.38 9.94
N SER A 240 -2.60 -14.20 9.22
CA SER A 240 -3.64 -15.23 9.05
C SER A 240 -3.18 -16.43 8.22
N ILE A 241 -2.10 -16.28 7.44
CA ILE A 241 -1.47 -17.36 6.70
C ILE A 241 -0.43 -17.99 7.61
N ASP A 242 -0.74 -19.15 8.16
CA ASP A 242 0.21 -19.88 8.99
C ASP A 242 1.25 -20.60 8.12
N VAL A 243 2.33 -19.86 7.84
CA VAL A 243 3.49 -20.32 7.07
C VAL A 243 4.77 -20.22 7.88
N THR A 244 5.55 -21.30 7.89
CA THR A 244 6.90 -21.32 8.47
C THR A 244 7.92 -21.64 7.39
N PHE A 245 9.10 -21.04 7.55
CA PHE A 245 10.24 -21.23 6.67
C PHE A 245 11.44 -21.67 7.50
N HIS A 246 12.12 -22.72 7.06
CA HIS A 246 13.32 -23.24 7.67
C HIS A 246 14.44 -23.25 6.64
N VAL A 247 15.60 -22.71 7.01
CA VAL A 247 16.82 -22.83 6.20
C VAL A 247 17.43 -24.18 6.51
N LEU A 248 17.50 -25.07 5.52
CA LEU A 248 18.08 -26.41 5.69
C LEU A 248 19.57 -26.43 5.35
N GLN A 249 19.97 -25.65 4.34
CA GLN A 249 21.36 -25.58 3.89
C GLN A 249 21.62 -24.25 3.19
N GLN A 250 22.71 -23.59 3.57
CA GLN A 250 23.32 -22.55 2.75
C GLN A 250 24.41 -23.20 1.89
N VAL A 251 24.20 -23.25 0.58
CA VAL A 251 25.14 -23.89 -0.36
C VAL A 251 26.29 -22.95 -0.69
N ASP A 252 25.98 -21.67 -0.93
CA ASP A 252 26.94 -20.57 -1.06
C ASP A 252 26.29 -19.22 -0.68
N ALA A 253 26.83 -18.09 -1.16
CA ALA A 253 26.30 -16.76 -0.88
C ALA A 253 24.95 -16.45 -1.59
N ASP A 254 24.67 -17.13 -2.69
CA ASP A 254 23.56 -16.87 -3.60
C ASP A 254 22.61 -18.07 -3.75
N ASN A 255 22.83 -19.17 -3.01
CA ASN A 255 22.03 -20.41 -3.07
C ASN A 255 21.69 -20.92 -1.67
N VAL A 256 20.39 -20.99 -1.36
CA VAL A 256 19.86 -21.49 -0.08
C VAL A 256 18.76 -22.52 -0.32
N VAL A 257 18.89 -23.70 0.29
CA VAL A 257 17.84 -24.72 0.31
C VAL A 257 16.96 -24.49 1.53
N MET A 258 15.67 -24.36 1.28
CA MET A 258 14.67 -24.01 2.28
C MET A 258 13.53 -25.02 2.30
N TYR A 259 12.89 -25.10 3.46
CA TYR A 259 11.69 -25.89 3.69
C TYR A 259 10.58 -24.99 4.18
N ARG A 260 9.40 -25.13 3.56
CA ARG A 260 8.20 -24.38 3.91
C ARG A 260 7.12 -25.33 4.40
N VAL A 261 6.48 -24.97 5.51
CA VAL A 261 5.22 -25.57 5.98
C VAL A 261 4.15 -24.50 5.93
N LEU A 262 3.04 -24.79 5.27
CA LEU A 262 1.89 -23.89 5.12
C LEU A 262 0.63 -24.64 5.55
N HIS A 263 -0.03 -24.17 6.59
CA HIS A 263 -1.33 -24.68 6.99
C HIS A 263 -2.43 -24.01 6.16
N SER A 264 -3.36 -24.81 5.62
CA SER A 264 -4.53 -24.26 4.95
C SER A 264 -5.43 -23.54 5.95
N LEU A 265 -6.14 -22.51 5.47
CA LEU A 265 -7.04 -21.69 6.31
C LEU A 265 -8.18 -22.51 6.94
N ASP A 266 -8.62 -23.58 6.27
CA ASP A 266 -9.62 -24.52 6.78
C ASP A 266 -9.05 -25.51 7.82
N GLY A 267 -7.74 -25.48 8.08
CA GLY A 267 -7.04 -26.37 9.01
C GLY A 267 -6.93 -27.83 8.56
N LEU A 268 -7.41 -28.18 7.36
CA LEU A 268 -7.49 -29.56 6.88
C LEU A 268 -6.16 -30.06 6.30
N TYR A 269 -5.32 -29.16 5.77
CA TYR A 269 -4.11 -29.50 5.04
C TYR A 269 -2.87 -28.87 5.64
N VAL A 270 -1.77 -29.64 5.58
CA VAL A 270 -0.42 -29.18 5.86
C VAL A 270 0.37 -29.31 4.56
N ASN A 271 0.57 -28.19 3.89
CA ASN A 271 1.31 -28.11 2.63
C ASN A 271 2.79 -27.94 2.90
N LYS A 272 3.60 -28.83 2.35
CA LYS A 272 5.05 -28.88 2.51
C LYS A 272 5.72 -28.57 1.18
N THR A 273 6.79 -27.79 1.20
CA THR A 273 7.60 -27.52 0.01
C THR A 273 9.07 -27.52 0.38
N LEU A 274 9.88 -28.32 -0.32
CA LEU A 274 11.33 -28.23 -0.34
C LEU A 274 11.69 -27.41 -1.59
N PHE A 275 12.46 -26.34 -1.46
CA PHE A 275 12.77 -25.47 -2.59
C PHE A 275 14.15 -24.84 -2.48
N LEU A 276 14.73 -24.53 -3.63
CA LEU A 276 15.94 -23.75 -3.79
C LEU A 276 15.55 -22.28 -3.99
N THR A 277 16.15 -21.41 -3.18
CA THR A 277 16.15 -19.97 -3.38
C THR A 277 17.50 -19.57 -3.93
N THR A 278 17.55 -18.96 -5.11
CA THR A 278 18.80 -18.56 -5.77
C THR A 278 18.74 -17.12 -6.24
N ARG A 279 19.78 -16.34 -5.99
CA ARG A 279 20.00 -15.03 -6.62
C ARG A 279 21.00 -15.16 -7.77
N LEU A 280 20.71 -14.56 -8.92
CA LEU A 280 21.59 -14.58 -10.08
C LEU A 280 21.67 -13.22 -10.75
N ARG A 281 22.83 -12.90 -11.34
CA ARG A 281 23.03 -11.73 -12.22
C ARG A 281 22.64 -12.12 -13.65
N THR A 282 21.85 -11.28 -14.31
CA THR A 282 21.55 -11.34 -15.74
C THR A 282 22.25 -10.20 -16.47
N GLU A 283 22.12 -10.16 -17.80
CA GLU A 283 22.61 -9.05 -18.62
C GLU A 283 21.89 -7.73 -18.30
N THR A 284 20.60 -7.79 -17.95
CA THR A 284 19.72 -6.63 -17.74
C THR A 284 19.54 -6.27 -16.27
N GLY A 285 19.96 -7.13 -15.35
CA GLY A 285 19.69 -6.93 -13.93
C GLY A 285 19.94 -8.17 -13.08
N TYR A 286 19.01 -8.50 -12.20
CA TYR A 286 19.11 -9.64 -11.31
C TYR A 286 17.81 -10.44 -11.31
N ILE A 287 17.91 -11.72 -10.99
CA ILE A 287 16.75 -12.56 -10.73
C ILE A 287 16.91 -13.25 -9.37
N VAL A 288 15.83 -13.31 -8.60
CA VAL A 288 15.71 -14.19 -7.44
C VAL A 288 14.70 -15.29 -7.76
N LEU A 289 15.14 -16.53 -7.75
CA LEU A 289 14.37 -17.72 -8.11
C LEU A 289 13.87 -18.44 -6.86
N PHE A 290 12.67 -19.00 -6.95
CA PHE A 290 12.11 -19.94 -5.97
C PHE A 290 11.62 -21.18 -6.72
N ARG A 291 12.42 -22.25 -6.69
CA ARG A 291 12.14 -23.47 -7.45
C ARG A 291 12.04 -24.66 -6.53
N SER A 292 10.92 -25.38 -6.58
CA SER A 292 10.78 -26.61 -5.80
C SER A 292 11.78 -27.65 -6.22
N LEU A 293 12.25 -28.38 -5.22
CA LEU A 293 13.12 -29.52 -5.35
C LEU A 293 12.29 -30.77 -5.09
N ASP A 294 12.68 -31.85 -5.75
CA ASP A 294 12.08 -33.16 -5.48
C ASP A 294 12.49 -33.65 -4.08
N PRO A 295 11.54 -33.85 -3.16
CA PRO A 295 11.84 -34.40 -1.84
C PRO A 295 12.18 -35.90 -1.88
N GLU A 296 11.79 -36.62 -2.94
CA GLU A 296 11.93 -38.07 -3.02
C GLU A 296 13.40 -38.49 -3.07
N GLY A 297 13.79 -39.44 -2.20
CA GLY A 297 15.18 -39.90 -2.07
C GLY A 297 16.17 -38.88 -1.48
N ARG A 298 15.70 -37.68 -1.09
CA ARG A 298 16.53 -36.62 -0.50
C ARG A 298 16.26 -36.41 0.99
N ILE A 299 15.02 -36.59 1.43
CA ILE A 299 14.69 -36.49 2.85
C ILE A 299 15.25 -37.71 3.58
N MET A 300 16.12 -37.43 4.54
CA MET A 300 16.64 -38.42 5.47
C MET A 300 15.71 -38.33 6.68
N GLU A 301 14.77 -39.27 6.84
CA GLU A 301 13.83 -39.22 7.97
C GLU A 301 14.57 -38.98 9.29
N PRO A 302 14.09 -38.06 10.15
CA PRO A 302 14.67 -37.92 11.48
C PRO A 302 14.54 -39.25 12.21
N LYS A 303 15.65 -39.80 12.71
CA LYS A 303 15.64 -40.89 13.71
C LYS A 303 15.12 -40.35 15.06
N SER A 304 13.83 -40.03 15.14
CA SER A 304 13.06 -39.62 16.34
C SER A 304 11.76 -39.00 15.81
N LEU A 305 10.67 -39.73 15.62
CA LEU A 305 9.88 -40.30 16.70
C LEU A 305 9.75 -41.81 16.52
N ALA A 306 10.24 -42.55 17.52
CA ALA A 306 9.74 -43.88 17.77
C ALA A 306 8.21 -43.82 17.80
N THR A 307 7.58 -44.73 17.05
CA THR A 307 6.29 -45.34 17.34
C THR A 307 5.62 -44.76 18.59
N GLU A 308 4.78 -43.74 18.42
CA GLU A 308 3.66 -43.57 19.35
C GLU A 308 2.91 -44.92 19.28
N PRO A 309 2.76 -45.64 20.40
CA PRO A 309 2.00 -46.88 20.39
C PRO A 309 0.60 -46.57 19.89
N GLU A 310 0.07 -47.44 19.02
CA GLU A 310 -1.35 -47.45 18.67
C GLU A 310 -2.15 -47.62 19.97
N VAL A 311 -2.50 -46.52 20.63
CA VAL A 311 -3.49 -46.53 21.70
C VAL A 311 -4.83 -46.58 21.01
N GLU A 312 -5.46 -47.76 21.11
CA GLU A 312 -6.85 -48.00 20.74
C GLU A 312 -7.73 -46.89 21.30
N ALA A 313 -8.67 -46.45 20.47
CA ALA A 313 -9.54 -45.32 20.66
C ALA A 313 -10.17 -45.23 22.06
N ASP A 314 -10.17 -44.02 22.63
CA ASP A 314 -11.22 -43.62 23.55
C ASP A 314 -12.09 -42.53 22.91
N VAL A 315 -13.37 -42.64 23.19
CA VAL A 315 -14.49 -42.07 22.44
C VAL A 315 -14.66 -40.59 22.78
N GLY A 316 -14.58 -39.71 21.77
CA GLY A 316 -15.18 -38.37 21.86
C GLY A 316 -14.28 -37.16 21.61
N CYS A 317 -13.42 -37.16 20.58
CA CYS A 317 -13.04 -35.92 19.91
C CYS A 317 -12.53 -36.24 18.51
N THR A 318 -13.25 -35.85 17.46
CA THR A 318 -12.77 -35.98 16.09
C THR A 318 -11.72 -34.90 15.83
N ASP A 319 -10.49 -35.11 16.29
CA ASP A 319 -9.33 -34.46 15.68
C ASP A 319 -9.20 -35.03 14.28
N SER A 320 -9.71 -34.29 13.28
CA SER A 320 -9.51 -34.60 11.88
C SER A 320 -8.00 -34.67 11.61
N LYS A 321 -7.47 -35.88 11.37
CA LYS A 321 -6.07 -36.07 10.98
C LYS A 321 -5.75 -35.15 9.79
N LYS A 322 -4.95 -34.11 10.02
CA LYS A 322 -4.55 -33.15 8.98
C LYS A 322 -3.88 -33.90 7.84
N GLN A 323 -4.31 -33.65 6.61
CA GLN A 323 -3.72 -34.29 5.43
C GLN A 323 -2.46 -33.55 4.99
N HIS A 324 -1.33 -34.26 4.91
CA HIS A 324 -0.06 -33.69 4.45
C HIS A 324 0.06 -33.79 2.93
N ARG A 325 0.48 -32.69 2.27
CA ARG A 325 0.67 -32.64 0.81
C ARG A 325 1.99 -31.95 0.46
N TRP A 326 2.62 -32.39 -0.62
CA TRP A 326 3.76 -31.70 -1.20
C TRP A 326 3.30 -30.75 -2.31
N LEU A 327 3.69 -29.48 -2.23
CA LEU A 327 3.37 -28.48 -3.23
C LEU A 327 4.60 -28.08 -4.03
N ASN A 328 4.38 -27.93 -5.34
CA ASN A 328 5.36 -27.35 -6.25
C ASN A 328 5.20 -25.82 -6.28
N LEU A 329 6.12 -25.13 -5.64
CA LEU A 329 6.42 -23.72 -5.83
C LEU A 329 7.31 -23.52 -7.06
N TYR A 330 6.85 -22.66 -7.97
CA TYR A 330 7.66 -22.12 -9.05
C TYR A 330 7.36 -20.63 -9.23
N SER A 331 8.20 -19.77 -8.67
CA SER A 331 8.10 -18.33 -8.81
C SER A 331 9.48 -17.70 -8.93
N TRP A 332 9.53 -16.47 -9.44
CA TRP A 332 10.76 -15.72 -9.59
C TRP A 332 10.48 -14.23 -9.57
N VAL A 333 11.48 -13.45 -9.20
CA VAL A 333 11.44 -12.00 -9.17
C VAL A 333 12.54 -11.48 -10.07
N ILE A 334 12.17 -10.64 -11.04
CA ILE A 334 13.11 -9.96 -11.93
C ILE A 334 13.32 -8.53 -11.42
N PHE A 335 14.58 -8.11 -11.40
CA PHE A 335 15.02 -6.77 -11.07
C PHE A 335 15.82 -6.25 -12.26
N ASP A 336 15.18 -5.62 -13.23
CA ASP A 336 15.87 -5.06 -14.40
C ASP A 336 16.29 -3.60 -14.16
N GLU A 337 17.48 -3.26 -14.64
CA GLU A 337 18.00 -1.90 -14.65
C GLU A 337 17.27 -1.10 -15.74
N VAL A 338 16.62 0.00 -15.34
CA VAL A 338 15.92 0.91 -16.26
C VAL A 338 16.28 2.37 -15.94
N GLY A 339 16.05 3.25 -16.91
CA GLY A 339 16.60 4.62 -16.89
C GLY A 339 17.85 4.74 -17.75
N GLU A 340 18.33 5.97 -17.99
CA GLU A 340 19.48 6.21 -18.87
C GLU A 340 20.79 5.63 -18.31
N ASN A 341 20.88 5.55 -16.98
CA ASN A 341 22.06 5.10 -16.24
C ASN A 341 21.74 3.90 -15.31
N GLY A 342 20.59 3.24 -15.49
CA GLY A 342 20.16 2.15 -14.60
C GLY A 342 19.78 2.62 -13.18
N GLU A 343 19.40 3.90 -13.05
CA GLU A 343 19.06 4.55 -11.78
C GLU A 343 17.68 4.14 -11.22
N HIS A 344 16.92 3.34 -11.97
CA HIS A 344 15.62 2.82 -11.59
C HIS A 344 15.61 1.29 -11.71
N CYS A 345 14.69 0.66 -10.98
CA CYS A 345 14.48 -0.78 -11.06
C CYS A 345 13.10 -1.05 -11.61
N PHE A 346 13.04 -1.80 -12.71
CA PHE A 346 11.83 -2.50 -13.08
C PHE A 346 11.75 -3.81 -12.28
N PHE A 347 10.68 -3.96 -11.52
CA PHE A 347 10.43 -5.11 -10.68
C PHE A 347 9.28 -5.92 -11.26
N ASP A 348 9.48 -7.22 -11.42
CA ASP A 348 8.45 -8.15 -11.90
C ASP A 348 8.45 -9.44 -11.09
N PHE A 349 7.49 -9.56 -10.17
CA PHE A 349 7.23 -10.79 -9.43
C PHE A 349 6.31 -11.69 -10.25
N ASN A 350 6.85 -12.82 -10.71
CA ASN A 350 6.17 -13.80 -11.53
C ASN A 350 6.09 -15.15 -10.83
N GLY A 351 5.19 -15.99 -11.32
CA GLY A 351 5.22 -17.41 -11.01
C GLY A 351 4.14 -18.19 -11.71
N ILE A 352 4.15 -19.49 -11.46
CA ILE A 352 3.16 -20.43 -11.98
C ILE A 352 2.44 -21.05 -10.79
N LEU A 353 1.12 -20.99 -10.82
CA LEU A 353 0.24 -21.58 -9.83
C LEU A 353 -0.70 -22.59 -10.52
N PRO A 354 -1.15 -23.64 -9.81
CA PRO A 354 -2.27 -24.44 -10.27
C PRO A 354 -3.51 -23.55 -10.47
N ASN A 355 -4.30 -23.79 -11.52
CA ASN A 355 -5.54 -23.03 -11.75
C ASN A 355 -6.62 -23.42 -10.73
N GLN A 356 -6.57 -22.82 -9.54
CA GLN A 356 -7.62 -22.89 -8.55
C GLN A 356 -7.86 -21.50 -7.99
N SER A 357 -8.98 -20.87 -8.39
CA SER A 357 -9.58 -19.61 -7.93
C SER A 357 -8.77 -18.30 -8.08
N GLY A 358 -9.47 -17.24 -8.53
CA GLY A 358 -8.93 -15.87 -8.66
C GLY A 358 -8.48 -15.22 -7.34
N GLU A 359 -8.67 -15.89 -6.21
CA GLU A 359 -8.23 -15.48 -4.87
C GLU A 359 -6.70 -15.40 -4.76
N TRP A 360 -5.97 -16.25 -5.50
CA TRP A 360 -4.50 -16.24 -5.48
C TRP A 360 -3.89 -14.98 -6.09
N MET A 361 -4.55 -14.34 -7.05
CA MET A 361 -4.02 -13.10 -7.65
C MET A 361 -4.00 -11.95 -6.65
N LEU A 362 -5.05 -11.84 -5.84
CA LEU A 362 -5.09 -10.86 -4.76
C LEU A 362 -3.98 -11.15 -3.76
N GLU A 363 -3.76 -12.41 -3.39
CA GLU A 363 -2.68 -12.75 -2.48
C GLU A 363 -1.28 -12.51 -3.05
N MET A 364 -1.03 -12.78 -4.33
CA MET A 364 0.26 -12.45 -4.97
C MET A 364 0.50 -10.94 -5.01
N LEU A 365 -0.55 -10.14 -5.23
CA LEU A 365 -0.47 -8.68 -5.14
C LEU A 365 -0.19 -8.21 -3.70
N LEU A 366 -0.86 -8.80 -2.70
CA LEU A 366 -0.63 -8.49 -1.28
C LEU A 366 0.79 -8.87 -0.83
N VAL A 367 1.31 -10.00 -1.29
CA VAL A 367 2.71 -10.42 -1.07
C VAL A 367 3.67 -9.39 -1.66
N ALA A 368 3.43 -8.91 -2.88
CA ALA A 368 4.26 -7.89 -3.52
C ALA A 368 4.23 -6.55 -2.76
N MET A 369 3.05 -6.11 -2.31
CA MET A 369 2.90 -4.87 -1.51
C MET A 369 3.57 -4.99 -0.13
N ARG A 370 3.46 -6.14 0.55
CA ARG A 370 4.17 -6.38 1.81
C ARG A 370 5.67 -6.40 1.63
N TRP A 371 6.13 -7.05 0.56
CA TRP A 371 7.55 -7.06 0.22
C TRP A 371 8.06 -5.63 0.00
N GLU A 372 7.31 -4.77 -0.71
CA GLU A 372 7.66 -3.35 -0.84
C GLU A 372 7.74 -2.65 0.52
N ASN A 373 6.81 -2.88 1.44
CA ASN A 373 6.86 -2.27 2.77
C ASN A 373 8.07 -2.73 3.62
N ILE A 374 8.57 -3.95 3.40
CA ILE A 374 9.74 -4.47 4.13
C ILE A 374 11.05 -3.83 3.67
N ILE A 375 11.12 -3.40 2.41
CA ILE A 375 12.35 -2.89 1.78
C ILE A 375 12.35 -1.37 1.54
N SER A 376 11.19 -0.73 1.70
CA SER A 376 11.01 0.72 1.69
C SER A 376 11.53 1.32 2.99
#